data_AF-A0E8W0-F1
#
_entry.id   AF-A0E8W0-F1
#
_cell.length_a   1.000
_cell.length_b   1.000
_cell.length_c   1.000
_cell.angle_alpha   90.00
_cell.angle_beta   90.00
_cell.angle_gamma   90.00
#
_symmetry.space_group_name_H-M   'P 1'
#
loop_
_entity.id
_entity.type
_entity.pdbx_description
1 polymer ?
#
loop_
_entity_poly.entity_id
_entity_poly.type
_entity_poly.pdbx_seq_one_letter_code
_entity_poly.pdbx_strand_id
1 'polypeptide(L)'
;MKEKIWLVFGDFGFNHFLALTWASFWATLFTLPLDNVQTRVLKAFPDPSKNRLNYQNYLDVFKQIFFYERIHGFYAGAVPYYGKMFLTAWLTCTLVNGVMDSQKRAAGLEEWQI
;
A
#
# COMPACT_ATOMS: atom_id res chain seq x y z
N MET A 1 19.89 22.51 14.57
CA MET A 1 20.04 22.09 13.15
C MET A 1 18.86 21.24 12.67
N LYS A 2 18.39 20.27 13.47
CA LYS A 2 17.16 19.48 13.18
C LYS A 2 15.88 20.33 13.10
N GLU A 3 15.74 21.35 13.96
CA GLU A 3 14.58 22.28 13.96
C GLU A 3 14.44 23.07 12.65
N LYS A 4 15.55 23.52 12.06
CA LYS A 4 15.52 24.27 10.79
C LYS A 4 15.06 23.39 9.63
N ILE A 5 15.35 22.09 9.65
CA ILE A 5 14.92 21.15 8.61
C ILE A 5 13.42 20.89 8.74
N TRP A 6 12.90 20.78 9.97
CA TRP A 6 11.48 20.57 10.24
C TRP A 6 10.61 21.77 9.85
N LEU A 7 11.04 22.99 10.18
CA LEU A 7 10.35 24.22 9.77
C LEU A 7 10.40 24.46 8.25
N VAL A 8 11.45 23.98 7.56
CA VAL A 8 11.62 24.19 6.11
C VAL A 8 10.97 23.08 5.28
N PHE A 9 10.83 21.86 5.78
CA PHE A 9 10.27 20.73 4.99
C PHE A 9 9.03 20.07 5.61
N GLY A 10 8.82 20.19 6.93
CA GLY A 10 7.76 19.47 7.64
C GLY A 10 6.36 20.05 7.45
N ASP A 11 6.24 21.38 7.42
CA ASP A 11 4.94 22.06 7.57
C ASP A 11 4.27 22.48 6.24
N PHE A 12 4.84 22.09 5.10
CA PHE A 12 4.17 22.29 3.82
C PHE A 12 3.00 21.31 3.69
N GLY A 13 1.77 21.84 3.61
CA GLY A 13 0.55 21.02 3.46
C GLY A 13 0.58 20.05 2.25
N PHE A 14 1.38 20.34 1.23
CA PHE A 14 1.56 19.47 0.05
C PHE A 14 2.57 18.33 0.26
N ASN A 15 3.46 18.43 1.23
CA ASN A 15 4.51 17.43 1.44
C ASN A 15 3.92 16.07 1.88
N HIS A 16 2.93 16.09 2.76
CA HIS A 16 2.20 14.88 3.17
C HIS A 16 1.55 14.17 1.98
N PHE A 17 0.95 14.94 1.06
CA PHE A 17 0.33 14.39 -0.14
C PHE A 17 1.37 13.73 -1.06
N LEU A 18 2.50 14.39 -1.33
CA LEU A 18 3.57 13.84 -2.15
C LEU A 18 4.21 12.60 -1.51
N ALA A 19 4.45 12.63 -0.20
CA ALA A 19 4.99 11.51 0.54
C ALA A 19 4.06 10.29 0.45
N LEU A 20 2.76 10.48 0.64
CA LEU A 20 1.76 9.41 0.55
C LEU A 20 1.61 8.88 -0.87
N THR A 21 1.71 9.74 -1.88
CA THR A 21 1.73 9.35 -3.30
C THR A 21 2.89 8.41 -3.58
N TRP A 22 4.11 8.78 -3.16
CA TRP A 22 5.30 7.97 -3.37
C TRP A 22 5.28 6.67 -2.55
N ALA A 23 4.85 6.74 -1.28
CA ALA A 23 4.70 5.57 -0.43
C ALA A 23 3.71 4.56 -1.01
N SER A 24 2.55 5.03 -1.50
CA SER A 24 1.53 4.19 -2.11
C SER A 24 2.00 3.54 -3.41
N PHE A 25 2.85 4.24 -4.16
CA PHE A 25 3.44 3.73 -5.40
C PHE A 25 4.34 2.52 -5.12
N TRP A 26 5.29 2.68 -4.20
CA TRP A 26 6.19 1.59 -3.81
C TRP A 26 5.46 0.44 -3.12
N ALA A 27 4.48 0.75 -2.26
CA ALA A 27 3.64 -0.26 -1.63
C ALA A 27 2.89 -1.09 -2.69
N THR A 28 2.33 -0.46 -3.72
CA THR A 28 1.66 -1.18 -4.81
C THR A 28 2.65 -2.01 -5.62
N LEU A 29 3.83 -1.47 -5.94
CA LEU A 29 4.83 -2.17 -6.74
C LEU A 29 5.30 -3.47 -6.08
N PHE A 30 5.54 -3.46 -4.76
CA PHE A 30 6.05 -4.64 -4.06
C PHE A 30 4.94 -5.59 -3.56
N THR A 31 3.78 -5.08 -3.17
CA THR A 31 2.74 -5.91 -2.56
C THR A 31 1.89 -6.62 -3.62
N LEU A 32 1.55 -5.96 -4.72
CA LEU A 32 0.68 -6.51 -5.76
C LEU A 32 1.15 -7.85 -6.37
N PRO A 33 2.45 -8.09 -6.68
CA PRO A 33 2.89 -9.39 -7.18
C PRO A 33 2.70 -10.51 -6.17
N LEU A 34 2.88 -10.24 -4.86
CA LEU A 34 2.69 -11.23 -3.79
C LEU A 34 1.19 -11.50 -3.55
N ASP A 35 0.37 -10.45 -3.50
CA ASP A 35 -1.08 -10.55 -3.34
C ASP A 35 -1.73 -11.32 -4.50
N ASN A 36 -1.28 -11.10 -5.73
CA ASN A 36 -1.82 -11.81 -6.90
C ASN A 36 -1.47 -13.31 -6.90
N VAL A 37 -0.30 -13.69 -6.39
CA VAL A 37 0.06 -15.11 -6.21
C VAL A 37 -0.80 -15.73 -5.11
N GLN A 38 -0.95 -15.05 -3.97
CA GLN A 38 -1.74 -15.57 -2.85
C GLN A 38 -3.23 -15.70 -3.18
N THR A 39 -3.81 -14.69 -3.82
CA THR A 39 -5.24 -14.69 -4.18
C THR A 39 -5.60 -15.79 -5.17
N ARG A 40 -4.69 -16.20 -6.07
CA ARG A 40 -4.93 -17.33 -6.98
C ARG A 40 -4.96 -18.67 -6.26
N VAL A 41 -4.10 -18.86 -5.27
CA VAL A 41 -4.12 -20.07 -4.42
C VAL A 41 -5.40 -20.10 -3.59
N LEU A 42 -5.78 -18.98 -2.98
CA LEU A 42 -6.98 -18.88 -2.16
C LEU A 42 -8.28 -19.05 -2.97
N LYS A 43 -8.29 -18.64 -4.24
CA LYS A 43 -9.44 -18.78 -5.15
C LYS A 43 -9.46 -20.11 -5.90
N ALA A 44 -8.44 -20.96 -5.75
CA ALA A 44 -8.43 -22.27 -6.38
C ALA A 44 -9.50 -23.17 -5.76
N PHE A 45 -10.32 -23.80 -6.59
CA PHE A 45 -11.29 -24.78 -6.13
C PHE A 45 -10.58 -26.05 -5.62
N PRO A 46 -11.13 -26.72 -4.59
CA PRO A 46 -10.60 -28.00 -4.13
C PRO A 46 -10.68 -29.09 -5.21
N ASP A 47 -11.66 -28.97 -6.11
CA ASP A 47 -11.87 -29.87 -7.23
C ASP A 47 -11.01 -29.43 -8.44
N PRO A 48 -10.02 -30.25 -8.85
CA PRO A 48 -9.11 -29.92 -9.95
C PRO A 48 -9.79 -29.75 -11.31
N SER A 49 -11.01 -30.28 -11.49
CA SER A 49 -11.76 -30.19 -12.76
C SER A 49 -12.37 -28.81 -13.00
N LYS A 50 -12.55 -28.01 -11.93
CA LYS A 50 -13.19 -26.68 -12.00
C LYS A 50 -12.19 -25.53 -12.13
N ASN A 51 -10.90 -25.81 -11.95
CA ASN A 51 -9.84 -24.83 -12.08
C ASN A 51 -9.29 -24.79 -13.50
N ARG A 52 -9.17 -23.58 -14.07
CA ARG A 52 -8.50 -23.38 -15.36
C ARG A 52 -7.01 -23.72 -15.30
N LEU A 53 -6.38 -23.45 -14.16
CA LEU A 53 -4.99 -23.79 -13.86
C LEU A 53 -4.96 -24.40 -12.46
N ASN A 54 -4.40 -25.60 -12.36
CA ASN A 54 -4.23 -26.28 -11.09
C ASN A 54 -2.89 -25.87 -10.49
N TYR A 55 -2.96 -25.31 -9.29
CA TYR A 55 -1.81 -24.83 -8.55
C TYR A 55 -1.49 -25.83 -7.45
N GLN A 56 -0.27 -26.37 -7.45
CA GLN A 56 0.16 -27.27 -6.36
C GLN A 56 0.78 -26.49 -5.20
N ASN A 57 1.54 -25.44 -5.51
CA ASN A 57 2.34 -24.66 -4.56
C ASN A 57 2.42 -23.19 -4.99
N TYR A 58 2.76 -22.29 -4.07
CA TYR A 58 2.95 -20.86 -4.38
C TYR A 58 4.02 -20.62 -5.47
N LEU A 59 5.10 -21.41 -5.50
CA LEU A 59 6.14 -21.30 -6.53
C LEU A 59 5.66 -21.76 -7.91
N ASP A 60 4.74 -22.73 -7.94
CA ASP A 60 4.13 -23.22 -9.18
C ASP A 60 3.23 -22.13 -9.78
N VAL A 61 2.43 -21.45 -8.94
CA VAL A 61 1.63 -20.28 -9.34
C VAL A 61 2.52 -19.18 -9.93
N PHE A 62 3.63 -18.84 -9.26
CA PHE A 62 4.55 -17.82 -9.76
C PHE A 62 5.12 -18.16 -11.13
N LYS A 63 5.56 -19.42 -11.33
CA LYS A 63 6.05 -19.90 -12.63
C LYS A 63 4.95 -19.84 -13.69
N GLN A 64 3.76 -20.33 -13.38
CA GLN A 64 2.63 -20.33 -14.32
C GLN A 64 2.24 -18.91 -14.74
N ILE A 65 2.17 -17.94 -13.81
CA ILE A 65 1.92 -16.54 -14.16
C ILE A 65 3.01 -16.03 -15.13
N PHE A 66 4.29 -16.28 -14.82
CA PHE A 66 5.40 -15.81 -15.64
C PHE A 66 5.37 -16.38 -17.06
N PHE A 67 5.06 -17.68 -17.22
CA PHE A 67 5.04 -18.34 -18.53
C PHE A 67 3.77 -18.06 -19.34
N TYR A 68 2.59 -18.04 -18.72
CA TYR A 68 1.31 -17.88 -19.44
C TYR A 68 0.87 -16.43 -19.62
N GLU A 69 1.09 -15.58 -18.60
CA GLU A 69 0.58 -14.19 -18.57
C GLU A 69 1.69 -13.13 -18.60
N ARG A 70 2.94 -13.54 -18.36
CA ARG A 70 4.12 -12.66 -18.28
C ARG A 70 4.00 -11.66 -17.14
N ILE A 71 4.81 -10.60 -17.21
CA ILE A 71 4.93 -9.55 -16.18
C ILE A 71 3.59 -8.83 -15.94
N HIS A 72 2.75 -8.67 -16.96
CA HIS A 72 1.45 -8.01 -16.83
C HIS A 72 0.47 -8.78 -15.92
N GLY A 73 0.59 -10.12 -15.84
CA GLY A 73 -0.24 -10.94 -14.95
C GLY A 73 0.01 -10.68 -13.47
N PHE A 74 1.23 -10.25 -13.10
CA PHE A 74 1.56 -9.88 -11.72
C PHE A 74 1.01 -8.50 -11.33
N TYR A 75 0.86 -7.59 -12.29
CA TYR A 75 0.38 -6.22 -12.04
C TYR A 75 -1.07 -5.98 -12.49
N ALA A 76 -1.83 -7.04 -12.76
CA ALA A 76 -3.24 -6.96 -13.06
C ALA A 76 -3.98 -6.30 -11.88
N GLY A 77 -4.68 -5.18 -12.15
CA GLY A 77 -5.38 -4.42 -11.11
C GLY A 77 -4.53 -3.39 -10.35
N ALA A 78 -3.36 -3.01 -10.87
CA ALA A 78 -2.49 -2.02 -10.21
C ALA A 78 -3.16 -0.66 -9.95
N VAL A 79 -3.93 -0.13 -10.91
CA VAL A 79 -4.61 1.17 -10.78
C VAL A 79 -5.63 1.18 -9.63
N PRO A 80 -6.62 0.26 -9.56
CA PRO A 80 -7.57 0.25 -8.45
C PRO A 80 -6.90 -0.07 -7.11
N TYR A 81 -5.85 -0.89 -7.08
CA TYR A 81 -5.10 -1.17 -5.85
C TYR A 81 -4.36 0.06 -5.33
N TYR A 82 -3.68 0.78 -6.23
CA TYR A 82 -3.00 2.03 -5.89
C TYR A 82 -3.98 3.07 -5.33
N GLY A 83 -5.13 3.26 -5.99
CA GLY A 83 -6.17 4.17 -5.51
C GLY A 83 -6.68 3.81 -4.12
N LYS A 84 -6.88 2.51 -3.85
CA LYS A 84 -7.25 2.01 -2.52
C LYS A 84 -6.16 2.29 -1.48
N MET A 85 -4.89 1.99 -1.78
CA MET A 85 -3.79 2.20 -0.84
C MET A 85 -3.60 3.67 -0.52
N PHE A 86 -3.62 4.52 -1.54
CA PHE A 86 -3.52 5.96 -1.36
C PHE A 86 -4.68 6.49 -0.51
N LEU A 87 -5.93 6.11 -0.81
CA LEU A 87 -7.10 6.56 -0.08
C LEU A 87 -7.07 6.14 1.39
N THR A 88 -6.73 4.87 1.65
CA THR A 88 -6.67 4.34 3.03
C THR A 88 -5.54 4.96 3.84
N ALA A 89 -4.36 5.15 3.24
CA ALA A 89 -3.24 5.83 3.90
C ALA A 89 -3.56 7.32 4.18
N TRP A 90 -4.14 8.02 3.20
CA TRP A 90 -4.55 9.40 3.35
C TRP A 90 -5.59 9.59 4.47
N LEU A 91 -6.64 8.77 4.48
CA LEU A 91 -7.67 8.81 5.52
C LEU A 91 -7.07 8.52 6.90
N THR A 92 -6.18 7.54 6.99
CA THR A 92 -5.54 7.18 8.26
C THR A 92 -4.67 8.32 8.77
N CYS A 93 -3.79 8.89 7.94
CA CYS A 93 -2.92 9.98 8.35
C CYS A 93 -3.70 11.25 8.74
N THR A 94 -4.74 11.62 7.97
CA THR A 94 -5.54 12.82 8.29
C THR A 94 -6.34 12.67 9.58
N LEU A 95 -6.95 11.50 9.80
CA LEU A 95 -7.66 11.21 11.05
C LEU A 95 -6.70 11.16 12.24
N VAL A 96 -5.57 10.47 12.10
CA VAL A 96 -4.58 10.32 13.17
C VAL A 96 -3.99 11.67 13.55
N ASN A 97 -3.55 12.47 12.57
CA ASN A 97 -3.03 13.80 12.85
C ASN A 97 -4.10 14.68 13.51
N GLY A 98 -5.33 14.70 12.97
CA GLY A 98 -6.42 15.49 13.58
C GLY A 98 -6.72 15.12 15.04
N VAL A 99 -6.77 13.81 15.36
CA VAL A 99 -7.00 13.34 16.72
C VAL A 99 -5.79 13.61 17.62
N MET A 100 -4.58 13.29 17.16
CA MET A 100 -3.36 13.48 17.95
C MET A 100 -3.11 14.95 18.24
N ASP A 101 -3.28 15.84 17.25
CA ASP A 101 -3.10 17.27 17.43
C ASP A 101 -4.09 17.82 18.45
N SER A 102 -5.33 17.32 18.44
CA SER A 102 -6.35 17.71 19.42
C SER A 102 -5.96 17.29 20.85
N GLN A 103 -5.39 16.09 21.01
CA GLN A 103 -4.95 15.57 22.31
C GLN A 103 -3.69 16.27 22.80
N LYS A 104 -2.74 16.53 21.91
CA LYS A 104 -1.49 17.23 22.24
C LYS A 104 -1.74 18.68 22.65
N ARG A 105 -2.68 19.38 21.99
CA ARG A 105 -3.14 20.72 22.40
C ARG A 105 -3.80 20.71 23.77
N ALA A 106 -4.63 19.70 24.08
CA ALA A 106 -5.24 19.55 25.40
C ALA A 106 -4.21 19.27 26.51
N ALA A 107 -3.09 18.63 26.17
CA ALA A 107 -1.98 18.36 27.10
C ALA A 107 -1.00 19.54 27.27
N GLY A 108 -1.20 20.66 26.56
CA GLY A 108 -0.33 21.84 26.64
C GLY A 108 1.07 21.65 26.06
N LEU A 109 1.25 20.69 25.14
CA LEU A 109 2.53 20.41 24.49
C LEU A 109 2.80 21.46 23.39
N GLU A 110 4.06 21.88 23.26
CA GLU A 110 4.46 22.88 22.26
C GLU A 110 4.42 22.32 20.82
N GLU A 111 4.22 23.22 19.84
CA GLU A 111 3.91 22.92 18.43
C GLU A 111 4.97 22.07 17.70
N TRP A 112 6.20 22.00 18.21
CA TRP A 112 7.29 21.18 17.67
C TRP A 112 7.32 19.73 18.20
N GLN A 113 6.53 19.42 19.24
CA GLN A 113 6.25 18.05 19.70
C GLN A 113 4.99 17.46 19.03
N ILE A 114 4.31 18.27 18.20
CA ILE A 114 3.09 17.92 17.48
C ILE A 114 3.43 17.23 16.16
#